data_AF-A0A150UJT3-F1
#
_entry.id   AF-A0A150UJT3-F1
#
_cell.length_a   1.000
_cell.length_b   1.000
_cell.length_c   1.000
_cell.angle_alpha   90.00
_cell.angle_beta   90.00
_cell.angle_gamma   90.00
#
_symmetry.space_group_name_H-M   'P 1'
#
loop_
_entity.id
_entity.type
_entity.pdbx_description
1 polymer ?
#
loop_
_entity_poly.entity_id
_entity_poly.type
_entity_poly.pdbx_seq_one_letter_code
_entity_poly.pdbx_strand_id
1 'polypeptide(L)'
;MVGSPPKRRQIKAKERKFCVVGIGGFRTAPACEIENLAALTGGRQVLIPPRERGFVPFPEPPRLVVDKSLGRAPADWELFHDYRLVSERMKNLLERLDPKGVCFVRCETRYQDGPTAPPYWLCDIVRVLDAVDEAKSVLEIKYPTPDRKVYNLSKTSSLIFKEDSVGAAHVFRLRFYPMVVCDQVLKDACKEAGIKGIGFTDATKY
;
A
#
# COMPACT_ATOMS: atom_id res chain seq x y z
N MET A 1 53.74 0.06 -28.48
CA MET A 1 53.30 0.25 -27.08
C MET A 1 51.83 0.64 -27.10
N VAL A 2 50.93 -0.31 -26.83
CA VAL A 2 49.48 -0.07 -26.80
C VAL A 2 49.05 -0.05 -25.33
N GLY A 3 48.56 1.09 -24.86
CA GLY A 3 48.10 1.27 -23.48
C GLY A 3 46.78 0.55 -23.23
N SER A 4 46.73 -0.22 -22.15
CA SER A 4 45.50 -0.86 -21.66
C SER A 4 44.46 0.18 -21.25
N PRO A 5 43.16 -0.04 -21.53
CA PRO A 5 42.11 0.87 -21.12
C PRO A 5 41.86 0.78 -19.59
N PRO A 6 41.37 1.87 -18.97
CA PRO A 6 41.17 1.91 -17.52
C PRO A 6 40.01 0.99 -17.09
N LYS A 7 40.24 0.21 -16.02
CA LYS A 7 39.21 -0.63 -15.40
C LYS A 7 38.06 0.23 -14.89
N ARG A 8 36.88 0.05 -15.49
CA ARG A 8 35.61 0.62 -15.04
C ARG A 8 35.35 0.14 -13.61
N ARG A 9 35.36 1.07 -12.65
CA ARG A 9 35.06 0.81 -11.24
C ARG A 9 33.59 0.41 -11.15
N GLN A 10 33.29 -0.88 -10.99
CA GLN A 10 31.94 -1.34 -10.68
C GLN A 10 31.53 -0.73 -9.34
N ILE A 11 30.68 0.29 -9.39
CA ILE A 11 29.99 0.78 -8.20
C ILE A 11 29.06 -0.37 -7.79
N LYS A 12 29.37 -1.04 -6.66
CA LYS A 12 28.42 -1.99 -6.06
C LYS A 12 27.10 -1.24 -5.90
N ALA A 13 26.05 -1.72 -6.58
CA ALA A 13 24.71 -1.19 -6.40
C ALA A 13 24.38 -1.25 -4.91
N LYS A 14 23.97 -0.11 -4.33
CA LYS A 14 23.57 -0.04 -2.94
C LYS A 14 22.36 -0.95 -2.77
N GLU A 15 22.42 -1.87 -1.81
CA GLU A 15 21.34 -2.81 -1.52
C GLU A 15 20.03 -2.04 -1.29
N ARG A 16 18.97 -2.47 -1.98
CA ARG A 16 17.68 -1.78 -1.93
C ARG A 16 17.08 -1.98 -0.56
N LYS A 17 16.56 -0.89 0.02
CA LYS A 17 15.91 -0.94 1.33
C LYS A 17 14.40 -0.98 1.15
N PHE A 18 13.77 -1.81 1.97
CA PHE A 18 12.32 -2.01 1.98
C PHE A 18 11.73 -1.59 3.32
N CYS A 19 10.49 -1.14 3.28
CA CYS A 19 9.72 -0.75 4.45
C CYS A 19 8.32 -1.40 4.39
N VAL A 20 7.84 -1.85 5.53
CA VAL A 20 6.43 -2.22 5.69
C VAL A 20 5.61 -0.93 5.82
N VAL A 21 4.57 -0.83 5.00
CA VAL A 21 3.66 0.32 4.96
C VAL A 21 2.55 0.13 5.97
N GLY A 22 2.49 1.04 6.94
CA GLY A 22 1.49 1.07 7.99
C GLY A 22 0.62 2.33 7.96
N ILE A 23 -0.20 2.49 8.98
CA ILE A 23 -0.94 3.73 9.25
C ILE A 23 -0.01 4.67 10.02
N GLY A 24 0.01 5.94 9.64
CA GLY A 24 0.75 7.00 10.33
C GLY A 24 0.12 7.33 11.69
N GLY A 25 0.85 8.05 12.55
CA GLY A 25 0.55 8.23 13.98
C GLY A 25 -0.71 9.03 14.38
N PHE A 26 -1.78 9.01 13.58
CA PHE A 26 -3.05 9.60 13.98
C PHE A 26 -3.71 8.77 15.08
N ARG A 27 -4.17 9.47 16.14
CA ARG A 27 -4.86 8.86 17.29
C ARG A 27 -6.38 8.79 17.11
N THR A 28 -6.91 9.43 16.07
CA THR A 28 -8.35 9.54 15.78
C THR A 28 -8.65 8.96 14.41
N ALA A 29 -9.74 8.21 14.30
CA ALA A 29 -10.24 7.69 13.04
C ALA A 29 -10.70 8.84 12.12
N PRO A 30 -10.58 8.68 10.78
CA PRO A 30 -11.21 9.62 9.87
C PRO A 30 -12.73 9.49 10.00
N ALA A 31 -13.42 10.62 10.05
CA ALA A 31 -14.87 10.66 10.07
C ALA A 31 -15.39 10.72 8.63
N CYS A 32 -15.38 9.56 7.99
CA CYS A 32 -15.89 9.39 6.64
C CYS A 32 -16.50 8.00 6.43
N GLU A 33 -17.48 7.93 5.55
CA GLU A 33 -18.13 6.68 5.16
C GLU A 33 -18.50 6.70 3.67
N ILE A 34 -18.77 5.51 3.13
CA ILE A 34 -19.39 5.37 1.82
C ILE A 34 -20.89 5.15 2.03
N GLU A 35 -21.70 6.16 1.73
CA GLU A 35 -23.14 6.13 2.02
C GLU A 35 -23.88 5.06 1.21
N ASN A 36 -23.39 4.76 0.00
CA ASN A 36 -23.97 3.77 -0.89
C ASN A 36 -23.27 2.40 -0.83
N LEU A 37 -22.64 2.08 0.30
CA LEU A 37 -21.85 0.86 0.49
C LEU A 37 -22.65 -0.40 0.12
N ALA A 38 -23.93 -0.48 0.51
CA ALA A 38 -24.77 -1.63 0.23
C ALA A 38 -24.95 -1.89 -1.28
N ALA A 39 -25.04 -0.82 -2.09
CA ALA A 39 -25.12 -0.95 -3.55
C ALA A 39 -23.80 -1.48 -4.13
N LEU A 40 -22.66 -0.99 -3.63
CA LEU A 40 -21.32 -1.41 -4.11
C LEU A 40 -21.00 -2.87 -3.77
N THR A 41 -21.51 -3.37 -2.65
CA THR A 41 -21.11 -4.68 -2.10
C THR A 41 -22.16 -5.77 -2.26
N GLY A 42 -23.35 -5.46 -2.80
CA GLY A 42 -24.49 -6.37 -2.80
C GLY A 42 -25.01 -6.64 -1.38
N GLY A 43 -25.01 -5.63 -0.52
CA GLY A 43 -25.53 -5.68 0.85
C GLY A 43 -24.53 -6.10 1.93
N ARG A 44 -23.25 -6.32 1.60
CA ARG A 44 -22.22 -6.58 2.62
C ARG A 44 -21.81 -5.29 3.34
N GLN A 45 -21.41 -5.42 4.60
CA GLN A 45 -20.98 -4.28 5.42
C GLN A 45 -19.54 -3.81 5.16
N VAL A 46 -18.80 -4.47 4.27
CA VAL A 46 -17.39 -4.16 3.99
C VAL A 46 -17.07 -4.31 2.50
N LEU A 47 -16.15 -3.47 2.03
CA LEU A 47 -15.54 -3.56 0.71
C LEU A 47 -14.35 -4.52 0.77
N ILE A 48 -14.45 -5.62 0.03
CA ILE A 48 -13.41 -6.65 -0.05
C ILE A 48 -12.95 -6.74 -1.51
N PRO A 49 -11.64 -6.77 -1.78
CA PRO A 49 -11.13 -6.99 -3.12
C PRO A 49 -11.46 -8.39 -3.64
N PRO A 50 -11.63 -8.55 -4.98
CA PRO A 50 -11.65 -9.86 -5.59
C PRO A 50 -10.35 -10.62 -5.31
N ARG A 51 -10.38 -11.95 -5.51
CA ARG A 51 -9.22 -12.82 -5.30
C ARG A 51 -8.02 -12.35 -6.11
N GLU A 52 -8.26 -12.03 -7.38
CA GLU A 52 -7.36 -11.23 -8.20
C GLU A 52 -7.60 -9.78 -7.80
N ARG A 53 -6.69 -9.23 -6.97
CA ARG A 53 -6.78 -7.89 -6.38
C ARG A 53 -7.25 -6.81 -7.38
N GLY A 54 -7.77 -5.71 -6.86
CA GLY A 54 -8.28 -4.59 -7.64
C GLY A 54 -9.77 -4.39 -7.42
N PHE A 55 -10.49 -3.97 -8.46
CA PHE A 55 -11.91 -3.61 -8.36
C PHE A 55 -12.75 -4.39 -9.36
N VAL A 56 -13.91 -4.85 -8.90
CA VAL A 56 -15.01 -5.21 -9.80
C VAL A 56 -15.70 -3.93 -10.30
N PRO A 57 -16.37 -3.94 -11.46
CA PRO A 57 -17.23 -2.83 -11.86
C PRO A 57 -18.30 -2.58 -10.80
N PHE A 58 -18.32 -1.37 -10.25
CA PHE A 58 -19.38 -0.97 -9.33
C PHE A 58 -20.64 -0.57 -10.10
N PRO A 59 -21.84 -0.85 -9.56
CA PRO A 59 -23.10 -0.47 -10.22
C PRO A 59 -23.31 1.05 -10.24
N GLU A 60 -22.69 1.76 -9.30
CA GLU A 60 -22.65 3.22 -9.24
C GLU A 60 -21.32 3.69 -8.63
N PRO A 61 -20.91 4.95 -8.85
CA PRO A 61 -19.69 5.49 -8.23
C PRO A 61 -19.76 5.42 -6.69
N PRO A 62 -18.64 5.12 -6.00
CA PRO A 62 -18.59 5.22 -4.55
C PRO A 62 -18.82 6.66 -4.08
N ARG A 63 -19.78 6.87 -3.17
CA ARG A 63 -20.12 8.19 -2.64
C ARG A 63 -19.53 8.34 -1.24
N LEU A 64 -18.42 9.07 -1.14
CA LEU A 64 -17.73 9.31 0.13
C LEU A 64 -18.31 10.56 0.81
N VAL A 65 -18.87 10.39 2.00
CA VAL A 65 -19.31 11.48 2.86
C VAL A 65 -18.27 11.70 3.96
N VAL A 66 -17.85 12.95 4.13
CA VAL A 66 -16.94 13.36 5.21
C VAL A 66 -17.70 14.19 6.23
N ASP A 67 -17.76 13.70 7.47
CA ASP A 67 -18.39 14.39 8.58
C ASP A 67 -17.32 14.94 9.55
N LYS A 68 -16.94 16.20 9.37
CA LYS A 68 -15.96 16.85 10.25
C LYS A 68 -16.46 17.06 11.67
N SER A 69 -17.77 16.94 11.94
CA SER A 69 -18.32 17.05 13.28
C SER A 69 -18.03 15.79 14.12
N LEU A 70 -17.92 14.63 13.47
CA LEU A 70 -17.65 13.34 14.11
C LEU A 70 -16.16 13.00 14.18
N GLY A 71 -15.27 13.79 13.59
CA GLY A 71 -13.83 13.58 13.66
C GLY A 71 -13.02 14.32 12.62
N ARG A 72 -11.79 13.85 12.38
CA ARG A 72 -10.89 14.47 11.40
C ARG A 72 -11.30 14.10 9.97
N ALA A 73 -10.96 14.97 9.02
CA ALA A 73 -10.98 14.59 7.62
C ALA A 73 -9.99 13.43 7.35
N PRO A 74 -10.25 12.60 6.31
CA PRO A 74 -9.27 11.64 5.82
C PRO A 74 -7.93 12.31 5.51
N ALA A 75 -6.82 11.61 5.75
CA ALA A 75 -5.49 12.00 5.29
C ALA A 75 -5.22 11.40 3.91
N ASP A 76 -4.01 11.57 3.41
CA ASP A 76 -3.65 11.09 2.06
C ASP A 76 -3.58 9.57 1.92
N TRP A 77 -3.47 8.88 3.05
CA TRP A 77 -3.42 7.42 3.13
C TRP A 77 -4.20 6.96 4.36
N GLU A 78 -5.38 6.39 4.13
CA GLU A 78 -6.23 5.81 5.16
C GLU A 78 -6.50 4.34 4.89
N LEU A 79 -6.60 3.55 5.96
CA LEU A 79 -7.21 2.23 5.88
C LEU A 79 -8.71 2.40 5.69
N PHE A 80 -9.28 1.78 4.65
CA PHE A 80 -10.71 1.80 4.40
C PHE A 80 -11.15 0.41 3.95
N HIS A 81 -11.70 -0.36 4.90
CA HIS A 81 -11.91 -1.81 4.74
C HIS A 81 -10.60 -2.50 4.27
N ASP A 82 -10.68 -3.41 3.30
CA ASP A 82 -9.49 -4.11 2.76
C ASP A 82 -8.74 -3.30 1.67
N TYR A 83 -9.20 -2.09 1.39
CA TYR A 83 -8.61 -1.14 0.47
C TYR A 83 -7.84 -0.03 1.20
N ARG A 84 -7.40 0.97 0.44
CA ARG A 84 -6.97 2.26 0.95
C ARG A 84 -7.89 3.35 0.43
N LEU A 85 -8.12 4.36 1.24
CA LEU A 85 -8.65 5.63 0.76
C LEU A 85 -7.47 6.59 0.62
N VAL A 86 -7.29 7.17 -0.56
CA VAL A 86 -6.13 8.03 -0.85
C VAL A 86 -6.56 9.37 -1.44
N SER A 87 -5.83 10.42 -1.08
CA SER A 87 -6.02 11.74 -1.70
C SER A 87 -5.50 11.74 -3.14
N GLU A 88 -5.90 12.74 -3.92
CA GLU A 88 -5.42 12.93 -5.30
C GLU A 88 -3.89 13.02 -5.40
N ARG A 89 -3.23 13.71 -4.47
CA ARG A 89 -1.75 13.81 -4.48
C ARG A 89 -1.05 12.47 -4.21
N MET A 90 -1.63 11.63 -3.35
CA MET A 90 -1.08 10.28 -3.12
C MET A 90 -1.34 9.37 -4.32
N LYS A 91 -2.53 9.44 -4.92
CA LYS A 91 -2.88 8.74 -6.16
C LYS A 91 -1.88 9.07 -7.28
N ASN A 92 -1.65 10.36 -7.54
CA ASN A 92 -0.71 10.80 -8.58
C ASN A 92 0.74 10.36 -8.29
N LEU A 93 1.15 10.32 -7.03
CA LEU A 93 2.48 9.84 -6.63
C LEU A 93 2.63 8.33 -6.89
N LEU A 94 1.63 7.54 -6.50
CA LEU A 94 1.62 6.09 -6.73
C LEU A 94 1.61 5.74 -8.22
N GLU A 95 0.77 6.40 -9.02
CA GLU A 95 0.72 6.16 -10.48
C GLU A 95 2.03 6.53 -11.18
N ARG A 96 2.70 7.59 -10.74
CA ARG A 96 3.98 7.99 -11.32
C ARG A 96 5.09 6.99 -11.01
N LEU A 97 5.12 6.46 -9.79
CA LEU A 97 6.19 5.57 -9.35
C LEU A 97 5.95 4.12 -9.77
N ASP A 98 4.72 3.62 -9.64
CA ASP A 98 4.43 2.21 -9.86
C ASP A 98 3.02 1.98 -10.43
N PRO A 99 2.76 2.42 -11.68
CA PRO A 99 1.42 2.36 -12.28
C PRO A 99 0.89 0.92 -12.43
N LYS A 100 1.79 -0.08 -12.49
CA LYS A 100 1.42 -1.50 -12.58
C LYS A 100 1.11 -2.12 -11.22
N GLY A 101 1.46 -1.45 -10.12
CA GLY A 101 1.33 -1.95 -8.75
C GLY A 101 0.04 -1.54 -8.07
N VAL A 102 -0.68 -0.59 -8.66
CA VAL A 102 -1.84 0.07 -8.07
C VAL A 102 -3.00 0.17 -9.05
N CYS A 103 -4.21 0.25 -8.51
CA CYS A 103 -5.39 0.64 -9.28
C CYS A 103 -6.29 1.52 -8.41
N PHE A 104 -7.13 2.32 -9.06
CA PHE A 104 -7.96 3.32 -8.38
C PHE A 104 -9.40 3.35 -8.89
N VAL A 105 -10.32 3.70 -7.99
CA VAL A 105 -11.69 4.11 -8.32
C VAL A 105 -11.96 5.46 -7.67
N ARG A 106 -12.44 6.43 -8.46
CA ARG A 106 -12.76 7.77 -7.96
C ARG A 106 -14.01 7.72 -7.09
N CYS A 107 -13.98 8.41 -5.95
CA CYS A 107 -15.16 8.63 -5.13
C CYS A 107 -15.81 9.97 -5.46
N GLU A 108 -17.13 10.00 -5.53
CA GLU A 108 -17.93 11.23 -5.46
C GLU A 108 -17.88 11.72 -4.01
N THR A 109 -17.12 12.77 -3.75
CA THR A 109 -16.77 13.17 -2.37
C THR A 109 -17.49 14.45 -1.96
N ARG A 110 -18.17 14.44 -0.81
CA ARG A 110 -18.84 15.61 -0.23
C ARG A 110 -18.64 15.72 1.28
N TYR A 111 -18.78 16.93 1.82
CA TYR A 111 -19.02 17.10 3.25
C TYR A 111 -20.49 16.83 3.58
N GLN A 112 -20.79 16.40 4.80
CA GLN A 112 -22.16 16.11 5.24
C GLN A 112 -23.10 17.33 5.09
N ASP A 113 -22.65 18.51 5.50
CA ASP A 113 -23.47 19.74 5.53
C ASP A 113 -22.96 20.85 4.59
N GLY A 114 -22.24 20.53 3.51
CA GLY A 114 -21.45 21.55 2.83
C GLY A 114 -21.08 21.30 1.37
N PRO A 115 -20.27 22.20 0.79
CA PRO A 115 -19.85 22.14 -0.61
C PRO A 115 -19.00 20.89 -0.92
N THR A 116 -18.64 20.72 -2.19
CA THR A 116 -17.80 19.61 -2.67
C THR A 116 -16.51 19.49 -1.85
N ALA A 117 -16.24 18.29 -1.32
CA ALA A 117 -14.99 17.99 -0.63
C ALA A 117 -13.92 17.58 -1.67
N PRO A 118 -12.61 17.68 -1.33
CA PRO A 118 -11.55 17.24 -2.22
C PRO A 118 -11.77 15.78 -2.67
N PRO A 119 -11.45 15.44 -3.93
CA PRO A 119 -11.68 14.09 -4.42
C PRO A 119 -10.78 13.09 -3.69
N TYR A 120 -11.39 12.00 -3.26
CA TYR A 120 -10.69 10.81 -2.78
C TYR A 120 -10.86 9.65 -3.76
N TRP A 121 -9.97 8.68 -3.62
CA TRP A 121 -9.95 7.48 -4.44
C TRP A 121 -9.87 6.25 -3.55
N LEU A 122 -10.70 5.25 -3.84
CA LEU A 122 -10.40 3.89 -3.40
C LEU A 122 -9.16 3.42 -4.17
N CYS A 123 -8.18 2.88 -3.44
CA CYS A 123 -6.92 2.39 -3.98
C CYS A 123 -6.73 0.93 -3.55
N ASP A 124 -6.34 0.09 -4.50
CA ASP A 124 -5.76 -1.22 -4.17
C ASP A 124 -4.30 -1.31 -4.62
N ILE A 125 -3.51 -2.05 -3.84
CA ILE A 125 -2.19 -2.53 -4.23
C ILE A 125 -2.39 -3.91 -4.84
N VAL A 126 -2.37 -3.99 -6.17
CA VAL A 126 -2.79 -5.19 -6.92
C VAL A 126 -1.71 -6.23 -7.04
N ARG A 127 -0.44 -5.81 -6.96
CA ARG A 127 0.70 -6.73 -7.06
C ARG A 127 0.87 -7.52 -5.77
N VAL A 128 0.88 -8.85 -5.90
CA VAL A 128 1.18 -9.78 -4.81
C VAL A 128 2.42 -10.59 -5.19
N LEU A 129 3.47 -10.54 -4.37
CA LEU A 129 4.75 -11.18 -4.66
C LEU A 129 5.15 -12.20 -3.59
N ASP A 130 5.73 -13.32 -4.05
CA ASP A 130 6.55 -14.21 -3.23
C ASP A 130 8.00 -13.69 -3.22
N ALA A 131 8.21 -12.62 -2.45
CA ALA A 131 9.43 -11.84 -2.48
C ALA A 131 10.34 -12.04 -1.27
N VAL A 132 9.92 -12.75 -0.21
CA VAL A 132 10.73 -12.91 1.00
C VAL A 132 11.82 -13.96 0.77
N ASP A 133 13.07 -13.60 1.09
CA ASP A 133 14.20 -14.52 1.20
C ASP A 133 14.12 -15.22 2.55
N GLU A 134 13.34 -16.31 2.60
CA GLU A 134 13.09 -17.09 3.82
C GLU A 134 14.39 -17.63 4.45
N ALA A 135 15.45 -17.82 3.67
CA ALA A 135 16.74 -18.30 4.17
C ALA A 135 17.56 -17.20 4.87
N LYS A 136 17.32 -15.92 4.54
CA LYS A 136 18.02 -14.77 5.13
C LYS A 136 17.16 -13.95 6.09
N SER A 137 15.87 -14.26 6.15
CA SER A 137 14.91 -13.57 7.00
C SER A 137 14.77 -14.26 8.35
N VAL A 138 14.43 -13.49 9.37
CA VAL A 138 14.00 -13.98 10.68
C VAL A 138 12.49 -13.84 10.74
N LEU A 139 11.76 -14.95 10.61
CA LEU A 139 10.31 -15.01 10.74
C LEU A 139 9.85 -16.41 11.13
N GLU A 140 8.63 -16.51 11.66
CA GLU A 140 7.97 -17.79 11.86
C GLU A 140 7.11 -18.12 10.62
N ILE A 141 7.20 -19.37 10.14
CA ILE A 141 6.37 -19.89 9.05
C ILE A 141 5.44 -20.94 9.64
N LYS A 142 4.13 -20.79 9.39
CA LYS A 142 3.10 -21.75 9.81
C LYS A 142 2.43 -22.40 8.62
N TYR A 143 1.93 -23.61 8.86
CA TYR A 143 1.12 -24.37 7.91
C TYR A 143 -0.21 -24.76 8.56
N PRO A 144 -1.21 -23.85 8.60
CA PRO A 144 -2.53 -24.16 9.17
C PRO A 144 -3.21 -25.36 8.49
N THR A 145 -2.89 -25.60 7.22
CA THR A 145 -3.16 -26.84 6.49
C THR A 145 -1.90 -27.25 5.72
N PRO A 146 -1.74 -28.53 5.32
CA PRO A 146 -0.54 -28.99 4.61
C PRO A 146 -0.18 -28.20 3.35
N ASP A 147 -1.17 -27.61 2.69
CA ASP A 147 -1.08 -26.86 1.44
C ASP A 147 -1.06 -25.33 1.63
N ARG A 148 -1.22 -24.84 2.87
CA ARG A 148 -1.35 -23.41 3.15
C ARG A 148 -0.20 -22.88 3.99
N LYS A 149 0.80 -22.30 3.34
CA LYS A 149 1.86 -21.53 4.02
C LYS A 149 1.35 -20.14 4.43
N VAL A 150 1.65 -19.72 5.66
CA VAL A 150 1.45 -18.34 6.14
C VAL A 150 2.67 -17.86 6.94
N TYR A 151 2.97 -16.58 6.88
CA TYR A 151 3.97 -15.98 7.79
C TYR A 151 3.28 -15.55 9.08
N ASN A 152 3.95 -15.78 10.21
CA ASN A 152 3.58 -15.23 11.50
C ASN A 152 4.64 -14.23 11.93
N LEU A 153 4.33 -12.94 11.77
CA LEU A 153 5.26 -11.85 12.03
C LEU A 153 5.04 -11.29 13.44
N SER A 154 6.12 -11.18 14.19
CA SER A 154 6.21 -10.52 15.50
C SER A 154 7.18 -9.32 15.43
N LYS A 155 7.33 -8.57 16.52
CA LYS A 155 8.27 -7.44 16.67
C LYS A 155 9.76 -7.80 16.57
N THR A 156 10.08 -9.08 16.43
CA THR A 156 11.45 -9.58 16.26
C THR A 156 11.70 -10.05 14.83
N SER A 157 10.79 -9.73 13.90
CA SER A 157 10.89 -10.23 12.54
C SER A 157 11.84 -9.33 11.73
N SER A 158 12.65 -9.96 10.89
CA SER A 158 13.51 -9.28 9.94
C SER A 158 13.27 -9.86 8.57
N LEU A 159 12.75 -9.06 7.64
CA LEU A 159 12.42 -9.48 6.30
C LEU A 159 13.48 -8.99 5.32
N ILE A 160 14.12 -9.94 4.65
CA ILE A 160 15.00 -9.72 3.51
C ILE A 160 14.24 -10.11 2.25
N PHE A 161 14.39 -9.33 1.18
CA PHE A 161 13.66 -9.54 -0.06
C PHE A 161 14.58 -10.00 -1.19
N LYS A 162 14.09 -10.91 -2.02
CA LYS A 162 14.74 -11.37 -3.25
C LYS A 162 14.59 -10.29 -4.32
N GLU A 163 15.68 -9.61 -4.67
CA GLU A 163 15.67 -8.54 -5.68
C GLU A 163 15.06 -9.00 -7.01
N ASP A 164 15.38 -10.20 -7.47
CA ASP A 164 14.84 -10.75 -8.72
C ASP A 164 13.32 -10.96 -8.66
N SER A 165 12.78 -11.33 -7.49
CA SER A 165 11.32 -11.47 -7.29
C SER A 165 10.63 -10.11 -7.25
N VAL A 166 11.28 -9.08 -6.70
CA VAL A 166 10.70 -7.73 -6.62
C VAL A 166 10.80 -6.99 -7.96
N GLY A 167 11.93 -7.13 -8.65
CA GLY A 167 12.23 -6.42 -9.89
C GLY A 167 12.04 -4.91 -9.73
N ALA A 168 11.36 -4.29 -10.70
CA ALA A 168 11.11 -2.85 -10.72
C ALA A 168 9.93 -2.39 -9.83
N ALA A 169 9.29 -3.27 -9.06
CA ALA A 169 8.12 -2.91 -8.24
C ALA A 169 8.51 -2.02 -7.07
N HIS A 170 7.89 -0.85 -6.92
CA HIS A 170 8.09 0.04 -5.76
C HIS A 170 7.08 -0.20 -4.63
N VAL A 171 5.93 -0.81 -4.93
CA VAL A 171 4.92 -1.20 -3.94
C VAL A 171 4.30 -2.57 -4.27
N PHE A 172 4.10 -3.40 -3.26
CA PHE A 172 3.51 -4.73 -3.43
C PHE A 172 2.96 -5.28 -2.12
N ARG A 173 2.21 -6.37 -2.19
CA ARG A 173 1.77 -7.19 -1.05
C ARG A 173 2.56 -8.48 -0.97
N LEU A 174 2.76 -9.02 0.23
CA LEU A 174 3.37 -10.34 0.36
C LEU A 174 2.35 -11.46 0.14
N ARG A 175 2.80 -12.51 -0.54
CA ARG A 175 2.01 -13.71 -0.83
C ARG A 175 1.46 -14.40 0.41
N PHE A 176 2.26 -14.51 1.47
CA PHE A 176 1.94 -15.31 2.66
C PHE A 176 1.61 -14.48 3.92
N TYR A 177 1.57 -13.15 3.79
CA TYR A 177 1.06 -12.24 4.81
C TYR A 177 0.67 -10.91 4.13
N PRO A 178 -0.62 -10.54 4.03
CA PRO A 178 -1.10 -9.53 3.07
C PRO A 178 -0.77 -8.06 3.43
N MET A 179 0.33 -7.81 4.15
CA MET A 179 0.87 -6.48 4.37
C MET A 179 1.37 -5.84 3.07
N VAL A 180 1.40 -4.52 3.05
CA VAL A 180 1.97 -3.73 1.95
C VAL A 180 3.42 -3.42 2.27
N VAL A 181 4.30 -3.63 1.31
CA VAL A 181 5.72 -3.29 1.35
C VAL A 181 6.02 -2.28 0.26
N CYS A 182 6.88 -1.32 0.56
CA CYS A 182 7.43 -0.40 -0.44
C CYS A 182 8.95 -0.33 -0.34
N ASP A 183 9.59 0.19 -1.38
CA ASP A 183 11.02 0.48 -1.34
C ASP A 183 11.32 1.90 -0.83
N GLN A 184 12.62 2.20 -0.74
CA GLN A 184 13.12 3.48 -0.30
C GLN A 184 12.73 4.63 -1.24
N VAL A 185 12.55 4.39 -2.54
CA VAL A 185 12.16 5.41 -3.53
C VAL A 185 10.76 5.92 -3.23
N LEU A 186 9.79 5.03 -3.04
CA LEU A 186 8.43 5.42 -2.68
C LEU A 186 8.38 6.14 -1.34
N LYS A 187 9.09 5.61 -0.34
CA LYS A 187 9.17 6.24 0.98
C LYS A 187 9.72 7.66 0.93
N ASP A 188 10.81 7.89 0.20
CA ASP A 188 11.42 9.21 0.10
C ASP A 188 10.51 10.16 -0.67
N ALA A 189 9.88 9.70 -1.76
CA ALA A 189 8.91 10.50 -2.50
C ALA A 189 7.70 10.90 -1.63
N CYS A 190 7.17 10.00 -0.80
CA CYS A 190 6.09 10.33 0.13
C CYS A 190 6.52 11.37 1.17
N LYS A 191 7.75 11.28 1.68
CA LYS A 191 8.30 12.25 2.64
C LYS A 191 8.51 13.62 2.01
N GLU A 192 9.12 13.67 0.84
CA GLU A 192 9.37 14.90 0.08
C GLU A 192 8.06 15.60 -0.29
N ALA A 193 7.06 14.84 -0.73
CA ALA A 193 5.73 15.37 -1.03
C ALA A 193 4.89 15.69 0.22
N GLY A 194 5.39 15.39 1.43
CA GLY A 194 4.68 15.64 2.69
C GLY A 194 3.36 14.88 2.83
N ILE A 195 3.28 13.65 2.27
CA ILE A 195 2.12 12.76 2.37
C ILE A 195 1.82 12.44 3.83
N LYS A 196 0.56 12.53 4.25
CA LYS A 196 0.08 12.27 5.61
C LYS A 196 -0.64 10.93 5.69
N GLY A 197 -0.71 10.36 6.89
CA GLY A 197 -1.44 9.10 7.15
C GLY A 197 -0.68 7.82 6.80
N ILE A 198 0.47 7.91 6.14
CA ILE A 198 1.33 6.77 5.84
C ILE A 198 2.43 6.58 6.89
N GLY A 199 2.62 5.35 7.35
CA GLY A 199 3.71 4.94 8.23
C GLY A 199 4.71 4.04 7.51
N PHE A 200 5.99 4.11 7.89
CA PHE A 200 7.04 3.26 7.33
C PHE A 200 7.86 2.62 8.44
N THR A 201 7.81 1.29 8.53
CA THR A 201 8.67 0.51 9.41
C THR A 201 9.75 -0.16 8.57
N ASP A 202 11.01 -0.06 8.97
CA ASP A 202 12.11 -0.78 8.31
C ASP A 202 11.79 -2.28 8.35
N ALA A 203 11.77 -2.94 7.18
CA ALA A 203 11.38 -4.34 7.10
C ALA A 203 12.35 -5.28 7.83
N THR A 204 13.59 -4.83 8.09
CA THR A 204 14.58 -5.56 8.90
C THR A 204 14.39 -5.41 10.41
N LYS A 205 13.40 -4.60 10.83
CA LYS A 205 13.10 -4.25 12.23
C LYS A 205 11.58 -4.27 12.49
N TYR A 206 10.88 -5.23 11.91
CA TYR A 206 9.43 -5.32 11.99
C TYR A 206 8.98 -5.94 13.33
#